data_AF-A0A963HPM1-F1
#
_entry.id   AF-A0A963HPM1-F1
#
_cell.length_a   1.000
_cell.length_b   1.000
_cell.length_c   1.000
_cell.angle_alpha   90.00
_cell.angle_beta   90.00
_cell.angle_gamma   90.00
#
_symmetry.space_group_name_H-M   'P 1'
#
loop_
_entity.id
_entity.type
_entity.pdbx_description
1 polymer ?
#
loop_
_entity_poly.entity_id
_entity_poly.type
_entity_poly.pdbx_seq_one_letter_code
_entity_poly.pdbx_strand_id
1 'polypeptide(L)'
;KINKAHTYAAKNDESTKTKSSNREIDMLPHVEDALINQKQHTLLQGGKVFLNPHTGKQWTGDQQIRKGFWIPLLKKADVRYRNPYQTRHTFASMMLSAGENLAWVSAQMGHSNVLITAKTYARWINNNEQHGSKAAEMYGQHLGNIEN
;
A
#
# COMPACT_ATOMS: atom_id res chain seq x y z
N LYS A 1 3.53 -10.70 -5.66
CA LYS A 1 4.86 -10.81 -5.02
C LYS A 1 5.80 -9.71 -5.52
N ILE A 2 6.45 -8.99 -4.62
CA ILE A 2 7.46 -7.95 -4.89
C ILE A 2 8.81 -8.46 -4.38
N ASN A 3 9.79 -8.62 -5.27
CA ASN A 3 11.10 -9.19 -4.93
C ASN A 3 12.29 -8.61 -5.71
N LYS A 4 12.05 -7.56 -6.51
CA LYS A 4 13.07 -6.89 -7.32
C LYS A 4 12.96 -5.38 -7.14
N ALA A 5 14.09 -4.69 -7.19
CA ALA A 5 14.18 -3.24 -7.19
C ALA A 5 15.16 -2.78 -8.27
N HIS A 6 14.96 -1.59 -8.81
CA HIS A 6 15.91 -0.96 -9.73
C HIS A 6 16.18 0.45 -9.23
N THR A 7 17.44 0.75 -8.93
CA THR A 7 17.88 2.07 -8.46
C THR A 7 18.66 2.79 -9.55
N TYR A 8 18.81 4.11 -9.45
CA TYR A 8 19.53 4.91 -10.44
C TYR A 8 20.99 4.45 -10.64
N ALA A 9 21.63 3.95 -9.58
CA ALA A 9 23.02 3.47 -9.63
C ALA A 9 23.16 2.04 -10.18
N ALA A 10 22.06 1.30 -10.29
CA ALA A 10 22.08 -0.09 -10.70
C ALA A 10 22.05 -0.21 -12.23
N LYS A 11 22.93 -1.06 -12.78
CA LYS A 11 22.91 -1.40 -14.22
C LYS A 11 21.87 -2.48 -14.56
N ASN A 12 21.48 -3.29 -13.59
CA ASN A 12 20.52 -4.39 -13.71
C ASN A 12 19.54 -4.36 -12.53
N ASP A 13 18.42 -5.07 -12.66
CA ASP A 13 17.50 -5.29 -11.53
C ASP A 13 18.24 -5.94 -10.36
N GLU A 14 18.19 -5.28 -9.20
CA GLU A 14 18.75 -5.78 -7.97
C GLU A 14 17.70 -6.59 -7.20
N SER A 15 18.14 -7.65 -6.54
CA SER A 15 17.35 -8.26 -5.46
C SER A 15 17.19 -7.24 -4.35
N THR A 16 16.06 -7.26 -3.64
CA THR A 16 15.87 -6.36 -2.52
C THR A 16 16.95 -6.57 -1.45
N LYS A 17 17.48 -5.48 -0.87
CA LYS A 17 18.63 -5.47 0.06
C LYS A 17 18.48 -6.37 1.30
N THR A 18 17.27 -6.77 1.65
CA THR A 18 16.99 -7.67 2.79
C THR A 18 15.91 -8.68 2.44
N LYS A 19 15.93 -9.87 3.06
CA LYS A 19 14.82 -10.85 2.94
C LYS A 19 13.47 -10.24 3.34
N SER A 20 13.46 -9.32 4.31
CA SER A 20 12.26 -8.60 4.77
C SER A 20 11.65 -7.65 3.74
N SER A 21 12.36 -7.33 2.66
CA SER A 21 11.85 -6.48 1.59
C SER A 21 11.07 -7.26 0.53
N ASN A 22 11.25 -8.58 0.46
CA ASN A 22 10.38 -9.47 -0.30
C ASN A 22 9.03 -9.53 0.39
N ARG A 23 7.97 -9.18 -0.34
CA ARG A 23 6.62 -9.18 0.23
C ARG A 23 5.57 -9.62 -0.78
N GLU A 24 4.49 -10.14 -0.25
CA GLU A 24 3.26 -10.32 -1.01
C GLU A 24 2.33 -9.17 -0.62
N ILE A 25 1.71 -8.61 -1.65
CA ILE A 25 0.73 -7.54 -1.51
C ILE A 25 -0.55 -8.13 -2.08
N ASP A 26 -1.62 -8.02 -1.32
CA ASP A 26 -2.91 -8.53 -1.73
C ASP A 26 -3.45 -7.64 -2.84
N MET A 27 -3.93 -8.29 -3.90
CA MET A 27 -4.48 -7.60 -5.05
C MET A 27 -5.93 -7.22 -4.74
N LEU A 28 -6.12 -6.02 -4.18
CA LEU A 28 -7.45 -5.46 -4.01
C LEU A 28 -8.11 -5.26 -5.39
N PRO A 29 -9.44 -5.37 -5.53
CA PRO A 29 -10.10 -5.33 -6.84
C PRO A 29 -9.72 -4.12 -7.70
N HIS A 30 -9.63 -2.93 -7.11
CA HIS A 30 -9.23 -1.70 -7.81
C HIS A 30 -7.77 -1.73 -8.30
N VAL A 31 -6.89 -2.48 -7.65
CA VAL A 31 -5.51 -2.70 -8.10
C VAL A 31 -5.50 -3.65 -9.30
N GLU A 32 -6.31 -4.71 -9.26
CA GLU A 32 -6.49 -5.62 -10.37
C GLU A 32 -7.00 -4.88 -11.61
N ASP A 33 -8.08 -4.11 -11.47
CA ASP A 33 -8.64 -3.31 -12.55
C ASP A 33 -7.61 -2.34 -13.16
N ALA A 34 -6.85 -1.66 -12.31
CA ALA A 34 -5.79 -0.76 -12.76
C ALA A 34 -4.71 -1.50 -13.57
N LEU A 35 -4.32 -2.70 -13.15
CA LEU A 35 -3.32 -3.52 -13.85
C LEU A 35 -3.88 -4.14 -15.13
N ILE A 36 -5.15 -4.52 -15.17
CA ILE A 36 -5.85 -4.97 -16.39
C ILE A 36 -5.87 -3.83 -17.39
N ASN A 37 -6.27 -2.63 -16.98
CA ASN A 37 -6.27 -1.45 -17.83
C ASN A 37 -4.86 -1.08 -18.30
N GLN A 38 -3.82 -1.32 -17.49
CA GLN A 38 -2.44 -1.10 -17.89
C GLN A 38 -1.98 -2.02 -19.03
N LYS A 39 -2.56 -3.22 -19.17
CA LYS A 39 -2.17 -4.20 -20.21
C LYS A 39 -2.23 -3.59 -21.62
N GLN A 40 -3.24 -2.77 -21.92
CA GLN A 40 -3.39 -2.17 -23.24
C GLN A 40 -2.19 -1.29 -23.65
N HIS A 41 -1.43 -0.79 -22.67
CA HIS A 41 -0.32 0.13 -22.92
C HIS A 41 1.02 -0.59 -23.06
N THR A 42 1.25 -1.66 -22.29
CA THR A 42 2.61 -2.24 -22.16
C THR A 42 2.67 -3.75 -22.37
N LEU A 43 1.55 -4.47 -22.47
CA LEU A 43 1.55 -5.93 -22.56
C LEU A 43 2.32 -6.44 -23.78
N LEU A 44 2.05 -5.86 -24.96
CA LEU A 44 2.67 -6.28 -26.22
C LEU A 44 4.15 -5.91 -26.33
N GLN A 45 4.60 -4.89 -25.60
CA GLN A 45 6.01 -4.47 -25.58
C GLN A 45 6.88 -5.41 -24.73
N GLY A 46 6.27 -6.14 -23.79
CA GLY A 46 6.98 -7.01 -22.85
C GLY A 46 7.83 -6.23 -21.84
N GLY A 47 8.40 -6.94 -20.87
CA GLY A 47 9.29 -6.35 -19.86
C GLY A 47 8.57 -5.69 -18.68
N LYS A 48 8.84 -4.40 -18.43
CA LYS A 48 8.33 -3.68 -17.25
C LYS A 48 6.87 -3.24 -17.45
N VAL A 49 6.07 -3.33 -16.39
CA VAL A 49 4.64 -2.96 -16.40
C VAL A 49 4.43 -1.46 -16.60
N PHE A 50 5.28 -0.62 -16.00
CA PHE A 50 5.15 0.84 -16.07
C PHE A 50 6.30 1.43 -16.87
N LEU A 51 5.98 2.01 -18.01
CA LEU A 51 6.92 2.68 -18.91
C LEU A 51 6.63 4.18 -18.93
N ASN A 52 7.63 4.95 -19.34
CA ASN A 52 7.48 6.37 -19.59
C ASN A 52 6.71 6.57 -20.90
N PRO A 53 5.49 7.13 -20.88
CA PRO A 53 4.66 7.23 -22.07
C PRO A 53 5.22 8.21 -23.11
N HIS A 54 6.14 9.11 -22.75
CA HIS A 54 6.82 9.97 -23.73
C HIS A 54 7.94 9.26 -24.48
N THR A 55 8.57 8.24 -23.89
CA THR A 55 9.77 7.59 -24.46
C THR A 55 9.56 6.13 -24.82
N GLY A 56 8.50 5.50 -24.33
CA GLY A 56 8.26 4.05 -24.44
C GLY A 56 9.28 3.20 -23.66
N LYS A 57 10.14 3.81 -22.84
CA LYS A 57 11.20 3.12 -22.09
C LYS A 57 10.91 3.10 -20.60
N GLN A 58 11.61 2.26 -19.85
CA GLN A 58 11.48 2.22 -18.39
C GLN A 58 11.82 3.57 -17.73
N TRP A 59 11.19 3.86 -16.60
CA TRP A 59 11.56 4.98 -15.75
C TRP A 59 12.97 4.81 -15.21
N THR A 60 13.78 5.87 -15.26
CA THR A 60 15.16 5.81 -14.74
C THR A 60 15.27 6.29 -13.29
N GLY A 61 14.21 6.91 -12.75
CA GLY A 61 14.18 7.38 -11.38
C GLY A 61 12.88 8.11 -11.03
N ASP A 62 12.73 8.38 -9.73
CA ASP A 62 11.57 9.06 -9.16
C ASP A 62 11.41 10.51 -9.66
N GLN A 63 12.51 11.20 -9.96
CA GLN A 63 12.46 12.59 -10.43
C GLN A 63 11.70 12.75 -11.75
N GLN A 64 11.85 11.81 -12.69
CA GLN A 64 11.14 11.84 -13.97
C GLN A 64 9.63 11.74 -13.76
N ILE A 65 9.22 10.81 -12.89
CA ILE A 65 7.82 10.62 -12.51
C ILE A 65 7.31 11.87 -11.79
N ARG A 66 8.07 12.38 -10.81
CA ARG A 66 7.67 13.52 -9.97
C ARG A 66 7.49 14.79 -10.78
N LYS A 67 8.50 15.17 -11.59
CA LYS A 67 8.50 16.42 -12.35
C LYS A 67 7.65 16.33 -13.60
N GLY A 68 7.73 15.21 -14.33
CA GLY A 68 7.07 15.06 -15.62
C GLY A 68 5.59 14.73 -15.54
N PHE A 69 5.15 14.06 -14.46
CA PHE A 69 3.78 13.53 -14.37
C PHE A 69 3.08 13.95 -13.11
N TRP A 70 3.69 13.73 -11.95
CA TRP A 70 3.02 13.95 -10.67
C TRP A 70 2.66 15.41 -10.41
N ILE A 71 3.60 16.34 -10.62
CA ILE A 71 3.34 17.79 -10.45
C ILE A 71 2.27 18.27 -11.44
N PRO A 72 2.36 17.99 -12.76
CA PRO A 72 1.30 18.33 -13.71
C PRO A 72 -0.05 17.69 -13.38
N LEU A 73 -0.07 16.43 -12.93
CA LEU A 73 -1.28 15.71 -12.54
C LEU A 73 -1.99 16.40 -11.38
N LEU A 74 -1.25 16.73 -10.31
CA LEU A 74 -1.81 17.44 -9.16
C LEU A 74 -2.34 18.82 -9.56
N LYS A 75 -1.62 19.55 -10.43
CA LYS A 75 -2.08 20.84 -10.96
C LYS A 75 -3.38 20.70 -11.76
N LYS A 76 -3.49 19.67 -12.60
CA LYS A 76 -4.70 19.39 -13.40
C LYS A 76 -5.88 18.98 -12.52
N ALA A 77 -5.62 18.30 -11.42
CA ALA A 77 -6.63 17.88 -10.45
C ALA A 77 -6.99 18.97 -9.41
N ASP A 78 -6.41 20.17 -9.52
CA ASP A 78 -6.53 21.26 -8.54
C ASP A 78 -6.17 20.84 -7.10
N VAL A 79 -5.16 19.98 -6.98
CA VAL A 79 -4.66 19.51 -5.69
C VAL A 79 -3.33 20.19 -5.38
N ARG A 80 -3.21 20.76 -4.17
CA ARG A 80 -1.94 21.31 -3.68
C ARG A 80 -0.84 20.25 -3.75
N TYR A 81 0.36 20.67 -4.16
CA TYR A 81 1.51 19.77 -4.21
C TYR A 81 1.72 18.98 -2.92
N ARG A 82 1.83 17.66 -3.09
CA ARG A 82 2.27 16.67 -2.12
C ARG A 82 3.30 15.77 -2.79
N ASN A 83 4.24 15.20 -2.05
CA ASN A 83 5.13 14.21 -2.63
C ASN A 83 4.35 12.90 -2.93
N PRO A 84 4.78 12.08 -3.91
CA PRO A 84 4.12 10.80 -4.20
C PRO A 84 4.04 9.87 -2.98
N TYR A 85 4.98 9.98 -2.04
CA TYR A 85 5.00 9.18 -0.82
C TYR A 85 3.74 9.36 0.05
N GLN A 86 3.02 10.49 -0.08
CA GLN A 86 1.75 10.67 0.62
C GLN A 86 0.69 9.63 0.24
N THR A 87 0.72 9.03 -0.96
CA THR A 87 -0.24 7.99 -1.33
C THR A 87 -0.17 6.79 -0.38
N ARG A 88 1.03 6.47 0.12
CA ARG A 88 1.24 5.42 1.13
C ARG A 88 0.64 5.80 2.48
N HIS A 89 0.78 7.06 2.89
CA HIS A 89 0.13 7.55 4.11
C HIS A 89 -1.39 7.50 3.99
N THR A 90 -1.94 7.93 2.85
CA THR A 90 -3.37 7.88 2.55
C THR A 90 -3.92 6.46 2.59
N PHE A 91 -3.21 5.50 1.96
CA PHE A 91 -3.57 4.08 2.05
C PHE A 91 -3.69 3.61 3.50
N ALA A 92 -2.65 3.86 4.31
CA ALA A 92 -2.64 3.43 5.72
C ALA A 92 -3.81 4.04 6.53
N SER A 93 -4.03 5.35 6.41
CA SER A 93 -5.12 6.02 7.14
C SER A 93 -6.50 5.54 6.69
N MET A 94 -6.71 5.36 5.39
CA MET A 94 -8.01 4.94 4.86
C MET A 94 -8.36 3.51 5.29
N MET A 95 -7.41 2.58 5.16
CA MET A 95 -7.65 1.19 5.54
C MET A 95 -7.96 1.05 7.03
N LEU A 96 -7.17 1.70 7.89
CA LEU A 96 -7.42 1.66 9.34
C LEU A 96 -8.73 2.34 9.73
N SER A 97 -9.11 3.43 9.05
CA SER A 97 -10.39 4.10 9.28
C SER A 97 -11.58 3.23 8.85
N ALA A 98 -11.38 2.39 7.82
CA ALA A 98 -12.36 1.39 7.38
C ALA A 98 -12.42 0.16 8.31
N GLY A 99 -11.59 0.10 9.35
CA GLY A 99 -11.57 -1.01 10.31
C GLY A 99 -10.64 -2.17 9.92
N GLU A 100 -9.80 -2.01 8.90
CA GLU A 100 -8.85 -3.05 8.50
C GLU A 100 -7.84 -3.38 9.60
N ASN A 101 -7.39 -4.63 9.62
CA ASN A 101 -6.47 -5.11 10.63
C ASN A 101 -5.11 -4.40 10.57
N LEU A 102 -4.66 -3.86 11.71
CA LEU A 102 -3.39 -3.12 11.82
C LEU A 102 -2.17 -3.91 11.35
N ALA A 103 -2.08 -5.20 11.69
CA ALA A 103 -0.98 -6.06 11.30
C ALA A 103 -1.00 -6.33 9.79
N TRP A 104 -2.19 -6.54 9.21
CA TRP A 104 -2.35 -6.67 7.76
C TRP A 104 -1.93 -5.39 7.02
N VAL A 105 -2.44 -4.21 7.40
CA VAL A 105 -2.06 -2.93 6.80
C VAL A 105 -0.54 -2.70 6.90
N SER A 106 0.07 -3.06 8.04
CA SER A 106 1.52 -3.01 8.24
C SER A 106 2.29 -3.93 7.28
N ALA A 107 1.80 -5.15 7.07
CA ALA A 107 2.40 -6.13 6.16
C ALA A 107 2.30 -5.68 4.69
N GLN A 108 1.14 -5.18 4.26
CA GLN A 108 0.94 -4.63 2.91
C GLN A 108 1.91 -3.50 2.58
N MET A 109 2.15 -2.63 3.57
CA MET A 109 3.16 -1.57 3.47
C MET A 109 4.60 -2.10 3.48
N GLY A 110 4.85 -3.27 4.05
CA GLY A 110 6.20 -3.81 4.21
C GLY A 110 6.98 -3.14 5.34
N HIS A 111 6.31 -2.79 6.43
CA HIS A 111 7.00 -2.41 7.66
C HIS A 111 7.53 -3.66 8.35
N SER A 112 8.80 -3.65 8.77
CA SER A 112 9.44 -4.76 9.46
C SER A 112 8.86 -5.04 10.84
N ASN A 113 8.16 -4.06 11.41
CA ASN A 113 7.52 -4.16 12.71
C ASN A 113 6.18 -3.39 12.69
N VAL A 114 5.11 -4.04 13.17
CA VAL A 114 3.77 -3.45 13.30
C VAL A 114 3.75 -2.18 14.14
N LEU A 115 4.67 -2.06 15.11
CA LEU A 115 4.80 -0.87 15.96
C LEU A 115 5.11 0.40 15.16
N ILE A 116 5.78 0.29 14.01
CA ILE A 116 6.01 1.43 13.11
C ILE A 116 4.67 1.97 12.61
N THR A 117 3.80 1.07 12.16
CA THR A 117 2.44 1.41 11.70
C THR A 117 1.59 1.95 12.83
N ALA A 118 1.60 1.28 13.99
CA ALA A 118 0.85 1.70 15.17
C ALA A 118 1.22 3.12 15.58
N LYS A 119 2.53 3.41 15.71
CA LYS A 119 3.04 4.72 16.13
C LYS A 119 2.59 5.86 15.21
N THR A 120 2.52 5.62 13.90
CA THR A 120 2.17 6.65 12.92
C THR A 120 0.67 6.78 12.70
N TYR A 121 -0.09 5.68 12.79
CA TYR A 121 -1.46 5.64 12.29
C TYR A 121 -2.52 5.15 13.27
N ALA A 122 -2.19 4.77 14.51
CA ALA A 122 -3.18 4.28 15.49
C ALA A 122 -4.36 5.24 15.69
N ARG A 123 -4.15 6.55 15.53
CA ARG A 123 -5.22 7.57 15.60
C ARG A 123 -6.34 7.40 14.56
N TRP A 124 -6.10 6.64 13.49
CA TRP A 124 -7.05 6.38 12.42
C TRP A 124 -7.82 5.08 12.64
N ILE A 125 -7.51 4.31 13.69
CA ILE A 125 -8.27 3.12 14.05
C ILE A 125 -9.60 3.58 14.65
N ASN A 126 -10.71 3.09 14.09
CA ASN A 126 -12.03 3.45 14.57
C ASN A 126 -12.25 2.93 16.00
N ASN A 127 -12.53 3.85 16.92
CA ASN A 127 -12.81 3.56 18.34
C ASN A 127 -14.29 3.76 18.70
N ASN A 128 -15.18 3.88 17.72
CA ASN A 128 -16.61 4.17 17.94
C ASN A 128 -17.43 2.93 18.32
N GLU A 129 -16.81 1.75 18.39
CA GLU A 129 -17.47 0.53 18.86
C GLU A 129 -17.44 0.45 20.39
N GLN A 130 -18.51 -0.09 20.99
CA GLN A 130 -18.53 -0.37 22.42
C GLN A 130 -17.45 -1.42 22.75
N HIS A 131 -16.37 -0.97 23.39
CA HIS A 131 -15.24 -1.82 23.72
C HIS A 131 -15.67 -3.03 24.55
N GLY A 132 -15.09 -4.19 24.23
CA GLY A 132 -15.36 -5.43 24.96
C GLY A 132 -16.67 -6.13 24.62
N SER A 133 -17.63 -5.49 23.94
CA SER A 133 -18.92 -6.10 23.57
C SER A 133 -18.76 -7.39 22.77
N LYS A 134 -17.97 -7.36 21.70
CA LYS A 134 -17.64 -8.54 20.87
C LYS A 134 -16.99 -9.67 21.67
N ALA A 135 -16.09 -9.33 22.59
CA ALA A 135 -15.41 -10.32 23.44
C ALA A 135 -16.37 -10.91 24.48
N ALA A 136 -17.23 -10.09 25.07
CA ALA A 136 -18.26 -10.53 26.00
C ALA A 136 -19.29 -11.43 25.30
N GLU A 137 -19.72 -11.10 24.09
CA GLU A 137 -20.61 -11.94 23.29
C GLU A 137 -19.97 -13.29 22.94
N MET A 138 -18.71 -13.27 22.48
CA MET A 138 -18.00 -14.47 22.02
C MET A 138 -17.56 -15.39 23.16
N TYR A 139 -17.09 -14.83 24.28
CA TYR A 139 -16.46 -15.59 25.37
C TYR A 139 -17.25 -15.58 26.68
N GLY A 140 -18.18 -14.65 26.88
CA GLY A 140 -18.95 -14.50 28.12
C GLY A 140 -20.06 -15.54 28.31
N GLN A 141 -20.44 -16.29 27.27
CA GLN A 141 -21.50 -17.30 27.33
C GLN A 141 -21.21 -18.46 28.30
N HIS A 142 -19.95 -18.68 28.69
CA HIS A 142 -19.57 -19.73 29.64
C HIS A 142 -19.86 -19.36 31.11
N LEU A 143 -20.22 -18.10 31.41
CA LEU A 143 -20.55 -17.68 32.78
C LEU A 143 -22.01 -17.97 33.16
N GLY A 144 -22.90 -18.19 32.17
CA GLY A 144 -24.32 -18.48 32.40
C GLY A 144 -24.65 -19.96 32.65
N ASN A 145 -23.73 -20.88 32.35
CA ASN A 145 -23.91 -22.32 32.61
C ASN A 145 -23.33 -22.77 33.96
N ILE A 146 -22.96 -21.81 34.83
CA ILE A 146 -22.59 -22.06 36.22
C ILE A 146 -23.81 -21.67 37.09
N GLU A 147 -24.93 -22.36 36.89
CA GLU A 147 -26.01 -22.38 37.88
C GLU A 147 -25.98 -23.73 38.61
N ASN A 148 -25.82 -23.62 39.94
CA ASN A 148 -25.88 -24.60 41.05
C ASN A 148 -26.17 -26.08 40.76
#